data_AF-A0A915I215-F1
#
_entry.id   AF-A0A915I215-F1
#
_cell.length_a   1.000
_cell.length_b   1.000
_cell.length_c   1.000
_cell.angle_alpha   90.00
_cell.angle_beta   90.00
_cell.angle_gamma   90.00
#
_symmetry.space_group_name_H-M   'P 1'
#
loop_
_entity.id
_entity.type
_entity.pdbx_description
1 polymer ?
#
loop_
_entity_poly.entity_id
_entity_poly.type
_entity_poly.pdbx_seq_one_letter_code
_entity_poly.pdbx_strand_id
1 'polypeptide(L)'
;CFIRLFSRKVIHAVGPRYGNGRQNEEKLLRQVVVNSMQKANELGMRSIAVPAISTSIFGYPAQLAVPVIVDACLSFAHESLTEIRFVDVNMRTIDLLIAELKSFSGFKSISESTPKNIDVASTVTEDIKRFAPEVIIVESDDQVAQHLLFNGCKIEIVKDSIVNVAKDFDVIVNTTSNGIIGGGACSQAITGAAGQALIDDVGTNYPSGIGNADLAITVAGDLLCKKIFHICCNAWNIQTSPNQLRDKIFACLNAAKAENFKSIAFPAIGTGGLTFPVGEVAQLMINNVENWLENEPRPSSLEKIAIVIFPGDQKCVNAFDNEYCTRLKVSLKTVNIGKLVVEIVRGDLTQEATDVVVCPTDAELNLGYGQVCRAFTAAAGRNVLENLVYAMQHNEEDNIHILDVNQHTKLKSNHILFVNVTHKECNDDWLSMFDDIMTTVNDSDFKDISMPLIGAGNLGMKPGEVIGMMFQAFQKFSIDINGEPSLPIFRRRETYNVG
;
A
#
# COMPACT_ATOMS: atom_id res chain seq x y z
N CYS A 1 -22.11 15.01 6.34
CA CYS A 1 -22.36 13.77 7.11
C CYS A 1 -23.29 12.81 6.36
N PHE A 2 -22.75 11.96 5.50
CA PHE A 2 -23.40 10.73 5.05
C PHE A 2 -22.32 9.67 4.81
N ILE A 3 -21.74 9.13 5.89
CA ILE A 3 -20.88 7.95 5.80
C ILE A 3 -21.82 6.76 5.56
N ARG A 4 -21.79 6.14 4.38
CA ARG A 4 -22.52 4.89 4.10
C ARG A 4 -21.63 3.71 4.46
N LEU A 5 -21.71 3.27 5.71
CA LEU A 5 -21.15 1.99 6.11
C LEU A 5 -22.11 0.87 5.69
N PHE A 6 -21.57 -0.26 5.24
CA PHE A 6 -22.36 -1.48 5.01
C PHE A 6 -22.93 -2.07 6.31
N SER A 7 -22.42 -1.63 7.46
CA SER A 7 -22.98 -1.98 8.77
C SER A 7 -24.28 -1.21 9.04
N ARG A 8 -25.27 -1.91 9.60
CA ARG A 8 -26.54 -1.28 10.01
C ARG A 8 -26.36 -0.30 11.18
N LYS A 9 -25.32 -0.50 11.98
CA LYS A 9 -25.01 0.24 13.21
C LYS A 9 -23.50 0.31 13.42
N VAL A 10 -23.07 1.38 14.08
CA VAL A 10 -21.71 1.54 14.61
C VAL A 10 -21.81 1.65 16.12
N ILE A 11 -21.01 0.85 16.83
CA ILE A 11 -20.87 0.94 18.28
C ILE A 11 -19.55 1.65 18.56
N HIS A 12 -19.63 2.84 19.17
CA HIS A 12 -18.45 3.61 19.52
C HIS A 12 -17.90 3.15 20.88
N ALA A 13 -16.77 2.47 20.86
CA ALA A 13 -16.05 2.00 22.04
C ALA A 13 -14.90 2.97 22.38
N VAL A 14 -14.98 3.61 23.55
CA VAL A 14 -13.89 4.47 24.06
C VAL A 14 -13.00 3.65 24.99
N GLY A 15 -11.92 3.10 24.45
CA GLY A 15 -10.95 2.35 25.24
C GLY A 15 -10.05 3.24 26.11
N PRO A 16 -9.34 2.66 27.09
CA PRO A 16 -8.40 3.41 27.92
C PRO A 16 -7.15 3.80 27.14
N ARG A 17 -6.53 4.91 27.55
CA ARG A 17 -5.14 5.21 27.21
C ARG A 17 -4.23 4.36 28.08
N TYR A 18 -3.25 3.71 27.49
CA TYR A 18 -2.30 2.88 28.22
C TYR A 18 -1.19 3.74 28.82
N GLY A 19 -0.99 3.64 30.13
CA GLY A 19 0.11 4.29 30.83
C GLY A 19 1.22 3.31 31.13
N ASN A 20 0.96 2.39 32.06
CA ASN A 20 1.94 1.41 32.51
C ASN A 20 1.31 0.08 32.95
N GLY A 21 0.00 -0.10 32.72
CA GLY A 21 -0.74 -1.31 33.12
C GLY A 21 -1.04 -1.39 34.62
N ARG A 22 -0.77 -0.34 35.41
CA ARG A 22 -1.00 -0.31 36.86
C ARG A 22 -2.19 0.56 37.28
N GLN A 23 -2.90 1.15 36.32
CA GLN A 23 -4.01 2.07 36.53
C GLN A 23 -5.34 1.51 36.03
N ASN A 24 -5.55 0.19 36.23
CA ASN A 24 -6.76 -0.53 35.82
C ASN A 24 -7.04 -0.52 34.31
N GLU A 25 -6.04 -0.23 33.45
CA GLU A 25 -6.25 -0.13 32.01
C GLU A 25 -6.81 -1.45 31.43
N GLU A 26 -6.33 -2.59 31.93
CA GLU A 26 -6.85 -3.91 31.55
C GLU A 26 -8.35 -4.05 31.83
N LYS A 27 -8.78 -3.65 33.04
CA LYS A 27 -10.18 -3.72 33.46
C LYS A 27 -11.05 -2.77 32.64
N LEU A 28 -10.55 -1.58 32.32
CA LEU A 28 -11.26 -0.59 31.49
C LEU A 28 -11.38 -1.08 30.04
N LEU A 29 -10.33 -1.70 29.49
CA LEU A 29 -10.36 -2.30 28.16
C LEU A 29 -11.35 -3.47 28.12
N ARG A 30 -11.33 -4.35 29.12
CA ARG A 30 -12.33 -5.41 29.25
C ARG A 30 -13.75 -4.84 29.28
N GLN A 31 -13.97 -3.81 30.10
CA GLN A 31 -15.30 -3.21 30.27
C GLN A 31 -15.82 -2.60 28.97
N VAL A 32 -14.98 -1.91 28.20
CA VAL A 32 -15.43 -1.29 26.93
C VAL A 32 -15.81 -2.37 25.90
N VAL A 33 -15.08 -3.48 25.85
CA VAL A 33 -15.40 -4.61 24.96
C VAL A 33 -16.72 -5.25 25.39
N VAL A 34 -16.87 -5.59 26.68
CA VAL A 34 -18.12 -6.17 27.21
C VAL A 34 -19.33 -5.27 26.95
N ASN A 35 -19.20 -3.96 27.20
CA ASN A 35 -20.28 -3.00 26.94
C ASN A 35 -20.64 -2.95 25.44
N SER A 36 -19.66 -3.11 24.56
CA SER A 36 -19.89 -3.14 23.11
C SER A 36 -20.64 -4.41 22.70
N MET A 37 -20.25 -5.56 23.25
CA MET A 37 -20.92 -6.84 23.04
C MET A 37 -22.35 -6.82 23.57
N GLN A 38 -22.56 -6.30 24.79
CA GLN A 38 -23.87 -6.09 25.37
C GLN A 38 -24.72 -5.20 24.47
N LYS A 39 -24.15 -4.11 23.95
CA LYS A 39 -24.90 -3.20 23.08
C LYS A 39 -25.31 -3.86 21.77
N ALA A 40 -24.44 -4.66 21.17
CA ALA A 40 -24.77 -5.43 19.98
C ALA A 40 -25.89 -6.45 20.25
N ASN A 41 -25.87 -7.12 21.40
CA ASN A 41 -26.93 -8.06 21.80
C ASN A 41 -28.27 -7.35 22.07
N GLU A 42 -28.27 -6.21 22.78
CA GLU A 42 -29.47 -5.38 22.98
C GLU A 42 -30.11 -4.91 21.66
N LEU A 43 -29.28 -4.65 20.65
CA LEU A 43 -29.73 -4.25 19.32
C LEU A 43 -30.18 -5.44 18.46
N GLY A 44 -30.10 -6.69 18.97
CA GLY A 44 -30.44 -7.90 18.24
C GLY A 44 -29.53 -8.16 17.03
N MET A 45 -28.28 -7.72 17.10
CA MET A 45 -27.31 -7.94 16.02
C MET A 45 -26.83 -9.39 16.02
N ARG A 46 -26.72 -9.99 14.83
CA ARG A 46 -26.22 -11.37 14.65
C ARG A 46 -24.70 -11.46 14.48
N SER A 47 -24.07 -10.37 14.08
CA SER A 47 -22.63 -10.30 13.82
C SER A 47 -22.04 -8.99 14.31
N ILE A 48 -20.81 -9.02 14.82
CA ILE A 48 -20.03 -7.84 15.20
C ILE A 48 -18.59 -7.95 14.70
N ALA A 49 -18.02 -6.84 14.24
CA ALA A 49 -16.59 -6.72 13.97
C ALA A 49 -15.92 -5.92 15.09
N VAL A 50 -14.88 -6.48 15.71
CA VAL A 50 -14.19 -5.92 16.88
C VAL A 50 -12.73 -5.65 16.52
N PRO A 51 -12.29 -4.38 16.49
CA PRO A 51 -10.89 -4.06 16.25
C PRO A 51 -10.03 -4.29 17.51
N ALA A 52 -8.71 -4.22 17.37
CA ALA A 52 -7.79 -4.20 18.52
C ALA A 52 -7.85 -2.83 19.24
N ILE A 53 -8.94 -2.62 20.00
CA ILE A 53 -9.24 -1.36 20.70
C ILE A 53 -8.04 -0.91 21.55
N SER A 54 -7.76 0.39 21.51
CA SER A 54 -6.65 1.08 22.19
C SER A 54 -5.22 0.80 21.70
N THR A 55 -5.01 -0.09 20.71
CA THR A 55 -3.64 -0.50 20.31
C THR A 55 -2.88 0.48 19.41
N SER A 56 -3.56 1.49 18.87
CA SER A 56 -2.97 2.53 18.03
C SER A 56 -2.68 3.80 18.86
N ILE A 57 -3.40 4.90 18.62
CA ILE A 57 -3.19 6.22 19.24
C ILE A 57 -3.29 6.25 20.78
N PHE A 58 -3.87 5.21 21.40
CA PHE A 58 -3.99 5.09 22.85
C PHE A 58 -2.84 4.28 23.46
N GLY A 59 -1.91 3.79 22.64
CA GLY A 59 -0.62 3.26 23.06
C GLY A 59 -0.68 1.93 23.81
N TYR A 60 -1.81 1.23 23.81
CA TYR A 60 -1.95 -0.05 24.49
C TYR A 60 -1.16 -1.12 23.74
N PRO A 61 -0.12 -1.74 24.33
CA PRO A 61 0.65 -2.76 23.65
C PRO A 61 -0.26 -3.88 23.15
N ALA A 62 -0.24 -4.18 21.86
CA ALA A 62 -1.13 -5.15 21.24
C ALA A 62 -1.03 -6.54 21.91
N GLN A 63 0.17 -6.93 22.34
CA GLN A 63 0.44 -8.17 23.06
C GLN A 63 -0.30 -8.27 24.41
N LEU A 64 -0.63 -7.14 25.01
CA LEU A 64 -1.37 -7.07 26.27
C LEU A 64 -2.87 -6.82 26.03
N ALA A 65 -3.22 -6.08 24.99
CA ALA A 65 -4.62 -5.75 24.67
C ALA A 65 -5.38 -6.93 24.07
N VAL A 66 -4.75 -7.65 23.13
CA VAL A 66 -5.39 -8.73 22.37
C VAL A 66 -5.97 -9.83 23.27
N PRO A 67 -5.24 -10.37 24.27
CA PRO A 67 -5.78 -11.36 25.19
C PRO A 67 -7.03 -10.86 25.92
N VAL A 68 -7.02 -9.61 26.37
CA VAL A 68 -8.15 -8.98 27.09
C VAL A 68 -9.37 -8.86 26.18
N ILE A 69 -9.16 -8.44 24.93
CA ILE A 69 -10.23 -8.24 23.95
C ILE A 69 -10.85 -9.58 23.53
N VAL A 70 -10.02 -10.57 23.21
CA VAL A 70 -10.49 -11.89 22.78
C VAL A 70 -11.23 -12.58 23.92
N ASP A 71 -10.66 -12.61 25.13
CA ASP A 71 -11.33 -13.20 26.28
C ASP A 71 -12.64 -12.47 26.63
N ALA A 72 -12.67 -11.14 26.60
CA ALA A 72 -13.90 -10.38 26.85
C ALA A 72 -15.01 -10.69 25.84
N CYS A 73 -14.67 -10.88 24.56
CA CYS A 73 -15.61 -11.26 23.51
C CYS A 73 -16.13 -12.69 23.68
N LEU A 74 -15.24 -13.65 23.95
CA LEU A 74 -15.57 -15.08 24.01
C LEU A 74 -16.21 -15.50 25.35
N SER A 75 -15.90 -14.80 26.44
CA SER A 75 -16.50 -15.03 27.75
C SER A 75 -17.85 -14.31 27.93
N PHE A 76 -18.27 -13.47 26.99
CA PHE A 76 -19.55 -12.76 27.07
C PHE A 76 -20.72 -13.67 26.66
N ALA A 77 -21.66 -13.88 27.57
CA ALA A 77 -22.89 -14.61 27.28
C ALA A 77 -23.80 -13.79 26.34
N HIS A 78 -24.10 -14.34 25.17
CA HIS A 78 -24.93 -13.69 24.16
C HIS A 78 -26.05 -14.62 23.67
N GLU A 79 -27.22 -14.06 23.39
CA GLU A 79 -28.36 -14.82 22.85
C GLU A 79 -28.48 -14.70 21.33
N SER A 80 -28.11 -13.53 20.78
CA SER A 80 -28.36 -13.18 19.38
C SER A 80 -27.11 -13.16 18.49
N LEU A 81 -25.93 -12.93 19.07
CA LEU A 81 -24.67 -12.92 18.33
C LEU A 81 -24.28 -14.35 17.96
N THR A 82 -24.11 -14.59 16.67
CA THR A 82 -23.64 -15.88 16.13
C THR A 82 -22.26 -15.77 15.51
N GLU A 83 -21.74 -14.55 15.32
CA GLU A 83 -20.49 -14.30 14.62
C GLU A 83 -19.73 -13.10 15.21
N ILE A 84 -18.46 -13.30 15.56
CA ILE A 84 -17.53 -12.25 15.99
C ILE A 84 -16.35 -12.26 15.02
N ARG A 85 -16.09 -11.12 14.39
CA ARG A 85 -14.93 -10.93 13.51
C ARG A 85 -13.92 -10.03 14.20
N PHE A 86 -12.74 -10.56 14.50
CA PHE A 86 -11.62 -9.70 14.90
C PHE A 86 -10.98 -9.12 13.64
N VAL A 87 -10.79 -7.80 13.61
CA VAL A 87 -10.32 -7.07 12.42
C VAL A 87 -9.20 -6.12 12.78
N ASP A 88 -8.17 -6.03 11.95
CA ASP A 88 -7.12 -5.03 12.07
C ASP A 88 -6.45 -4.84 10.70
N VAL A 89 -5.88 -3.66 10.46
CA VAL A 89 -5.10 -3.37 9.25
C VAL A 89 -3.63 -3.75 9.44
N ASN A 90 -3.18 -3.88 10.68
CA ASN A 90 -1.82 -4.27 11.02
C ASN A 90 -1.71 -5.79 11.11
N MET A 91 -0.99 -6.39 10.17
CA MET A 91 -0.76 -7.84 10.11
C MET A 91 -0.16 -8.40 11.41
N ARG A 92 0.70 -7.67 12.12
CA ARG A 92 1.26 -8.15 13.40
C ARG A 92 0.19 -8.26 14.49
N THR A 93 -0.80 -7.38 14.47
CA THR A 93 -1.94 -7.45 15.40
C THR A 93 -2.85 -8.62 15.02
N ILE A 94 -3.05 -8.86 13.72
CA ILE A 94 -3.76 -10.05 13.22
C ILE A 94 -3.06 -11.34 13.67
N ASP A 95 -1.73 -11.42 13.59
CA ASP A 95 -0.98 -12.59 14.05
C ASP A 95 -1.20 -12.85 15.55
N LEU A 96 -1.21 -11.79 16.37
CA LEU A 96 -1.52 -11.90 17.80
C LEU A 96 -2.95 -12.36 18.05
N LEU A 97 -3.94 -11.83 17.30
CA LEU A 97 -5.34 -12.25 17.38
C LEU A 97 -5.49 -13.73 17.01
N ILE A 98 -4.80 -14.19 15.96
CA ILE A 98 -4.79 -15.59 15.54
C ILE A 98 -4.17 -16.47 16.62
N ALA A 99 -3.02 -16.06 17.18
CA ALA A 99 -2.35 -16.81 18.23
C ALA A 99 -3.24 -16.95 19.49
N GLU A 100 -3.93 -15.88 19.87
CA GLU A 100 -4.84 -15.87 21.01
C GLU A 100 -6.09 -16.73 20.75
N LEU A 101 -6.67 -16.67 19.55
CA LEU A 101 -7.82 -17.52 19.20
C LEU A 101 -7.46 -19.01 19.20
N LYS A 102 -6.25 -19.37 18.75
CA LYS A 102 -5.74 -20.75 18.78
C LYS A 102 -5.53 -21.27 20.20
N SER A 103 -5.31 -20.40 21.18
CA SER A 103 -5.12 -20.80 22.59
C SER A 103 -6.45 -21.14 23.29
N PHE A 104 -7.59 -20.76 22.69
CA PHE A 104 -8.91 -20.98 23.27
C PHE A 104 -9.39 -22.43 23.10
N SER A 105 -9.87 -23.05 24.19
CA SER A 105 -10.21 -24.49 24.23
C SER A 105 -11.33 -24.93 23.28
N GLY A 106 -12.17 -24.00 22.82
CA GLY A 106 -13.24 -24.24 21.85
C GLY A 106 -12.83 -24.05 20.38
N PHE A 107 -11.57 -23.74 20.11
CA PHE A 107 -11.07 -23.50 18.75
C PHE A 107 -11.04 -24.79 17.93
N LYS A 108 -11.76 -24.80 16.79
CA LYS A 108 -11.84 -25.98 15.90
C LYS A 108 -10.89 -25.90 14.71
N SER A 109 -10.87 -24.77 14.01
CA SER A 109 -10.02 -24.52 12.84
C SER A 109 -10.14 -23.06 12.40
N ILE A 110 -9.15 -22.58 11.63
CA ILE A 110 -9.31 -21.37 10.82
C ILE A 110 -9.95 -21.82 9.50
N SER A 111 -11.19 -21.43 9.24
CA SER A 111 -11.73 -21.51 7.88
C SER A 111 -11.37 -20.20 7.16
N GLU A 112 -10.60 -20.27 6.08
CA GLU A 112 -10.53 -19.17 5.13
C GLU A 112 -11.91 -19.02 4.50
N SER A 113 -12.70 -18.06 4.98
CA SER A 113 -13.87 -17.63 4.23
C SER A 113 -13.38 -16.74 3.11
N THR A 114 -13.34 -17.27 1.88
CA THR A 114 -13.53 -16.44 0.68
C THR A 114 -14.75 -15.54 0.96
N PRO A 115 -14.72 -14.24 0.59
CA PRO A 115 -15.88 -13.38 0.76
C PRO A 115 -17.09 -14.11 0.19
N LYS A 116 -18.10 -14.37 1.03
CA LYS A 116 -19.37 -14.91 0.52
C LYS A 116 -19.79 -13.96 -0.59
N ASN A 117 -19.95 -14.49 -1.81
CA ASN A 117 -20.64 -13.81 -2.90
C ASN A 117 -22.05 -13.48 -2.41
N ILE A 118 -22.18 -12.36 -1.69
CA ILE A 118 -23.44 -11.65 -1.63
C ILE A 118 -23.62 -11.17 -3.07
N ASP A 119 -24.76 -11.48 -3.68
CA ASP A 119 -25.20 -10.93 -4.97
C ASP A 119 -25.34 -9.39 -4.85
N VAL A 120 -24.18 -8.76 -4.87
CA VAL A 120 -23.89 -7.33 -4.68
C VAL A 120 -23.76 -6.68 -6.06
N ALA A 121 -23.61 -7.48 -7.11
CA ALA A 121 -23.27 -7.05 -8.46
C ALA A 121 -24.27 -6.06 -9.08
N SER A 122 -25.55 -6.06 -8.68
CA SER A 122 -26.57 -5.20 -9.29
C SER A 122 -26.84 -3.88 -8.55
N THR A 123 -26.49 -3.77 -7.26
CA THR A 123 -26.76 -2.53 -6.49
C THR A 123 -25.49 -1.80 -6.06
N VAL A 124 -24.32 -2.45 -6.15
CA VAL A 124 -23.05 -1.93 -5.59
C VAL A 124 -22.06 -1.48 -6.66
N THR A 125 -22.36 -1.74 -7.94
CA THR A 125 -21.50 -1.38 -9.07
C THR A 125 -21.44 0.13 -9.34
N GLU A 126 -22.42 0.93 -8.91
CA GLU A 126 -22.37 2.39 -9.09
C GLU A 126 -21.75 3.12 -7.89
N ASP A 127 -22.01 2.68 -6.65
CA ASP A 127 -21.55 3.38 -5.45
C ASP A 127 -20.08 3.05 -5.08
N ILE A 128 -19.57 1.83 -5.33
CA ILE A 128 -18.14 1.51 -5.10
C ILE A 128 -17.23 2.19 -6.15
N LYS A 129 -17.68 2.31 -7.40
CA LYS A 129 -16.97 3.12 -8.43
C LYS A 129 -16.90 4.60 -8.08
N ARG A 130 -17.73 5.06 -7.14
CA ARG A 130 -17.84 6.48 -6.79
C ARG A 130 -16.77 6.95 -5.80
N PHE A 131 -16.19 6.04 -5.00
CA PHE A 131 -15.30 6.38 -3.87
C PHE A 131 -13.98 5.58 -3.81
N ALA A 132 -13.76 4.58 -4.66
CA ALA A 132 -12.43 3.96 -4.79
C ALA A 132 -11.47 4.91 -5.52
N PRO A 133 -10.20 5.06 -5.08
CA PRO A 133 -9.18 5.73 -5.88
C PRO A 133 -9.12 5.06 -7.26
N GLU A 134 -9.20 5.87 -8.31
CA GLU A 134 -8.97 5.42 -9.68
C GLU A 134 -7.48 5.58 -9.97
N VAL A 135 -6.80 4.57 -10.50
CA VAL A 135 -5.44 4.75 -11.01
C VAL A 135 -5.51 5.20 -12.47
N ILE A 136 -4.95 6.37 -12.77
CA ILE A 136 -4.73 6.79 -14.14
C ILE A 136 -3.30 6.37 -14.53
N ILE A 137 -3.21 5.64 -15.64
CA ILE A 137 -1.96 5.34 -16.32
C ILE A 137 -1.75 6.48 -17.32
N VAL A 138 -0.68 7.26 -17.15
CA VAL A 138 -0.24 8.24 -18.14
C VAL A 138 0.93 7.64 -18.88
N GLU A 139 0.72 7.32 -20.15
CA GLU A 139 1.79 6.90 -21.06
C GLU A 139 2.48 8.15 -21.61
N SER A 140 3.78 8.28 -21.39
CA SER A 140 4.65 9.19 -22.14
C SER A 140 5.74 8.39 -22.84
N ASP A 141 6.33 8.98 -23.89
CA ASP A 141 7.13 8.30 -24.91
C ASP A 141 8.30 7.43 -24.40
N ASP A 142 8.70 7.55 -23.12
CA ASP A 142 9.75 6.72 -22.50
C ASP A 142 9.45 6.20 -21.08
N GLN A 143 8.30 6.51 -20.45
CA GLN A 143 7.97 6.05 -19.08
C GLN A 143 6.45 5.87 -18.85
N VAL A 144 6.06 4.75 -18.22
CA VAL A 144 4.70 4.56 -17.69
C VAL A 144 4.63 5.15 -16.28
N ALA A 145 4.03 6.32 -16.13
CA ALA A 145 3.82 6.94 -14.81
C ALA A 145 2.42 6.62 -14.29
N GLN A 146 2.35 5.93 -13.14
CA GLN A 146 1.10 5.61 -12.46
C GLN A 146 0.75 6.69 -11.45
N HIS A 147 -0.45 7.25 -11.57
CA HIS A 147 -0.94 8.29 -10.68
C HIS A 147 -2.20 7.85 -9.94
N LEU A 148 -2.25 8.12 -8.64
CA LEU A 148 -3.47 7.98 -7.85
C LEU A 148 -4.40 9.14 -8.21
N LEU A 149 -5.60 8.83 -8.70
CA LEU A 149 -6.69 9.77 -8.85
C LEU A 149 -7.69 9.50 -7.74
N PHE A 150 -7.85 10.45 -6.82
CA PHE A 150 -8.82 10.35 -5.75
C PHE A 150 -9.81 11.51 -5.86
N ASN A 151 -11.09 11.19 -6.01
CA ASN A 151 -12.16 12.17 -6.17
C ASN A 151 -11.92 13.21 -7.30
N GLY A 152 -11.30 12.79 -8.40
CA GLY A 152 -10.93 13.67 -9.53
C GLY A 152 -9.69 14.52 -9.31
N CYS A 153 -9.01 14.40 -8.16
CA CYS A 153 -7.73 15.04 -7.88
C CYS A 153 -6.58 14.06 -8.09
N LYS A 154 -5.55 14.47 -8.83
CA LYS A 154 -4.30 13.71 -8.99
C LYS A 154 -3.46 13.83 -7.73
N ILE A 155 -3.10 12.72 -7.10
CA ILE A 155 -2.12 12.64 -6.02
C ILE A 155 -0.82 12.07 -6.60
N GLU A 156 0.32 12.72 -6.35
CA GLU A 156 1.61 12.22 -6.83
C GLU A 156 2.74 12.41 -5.81
N ILE A 157 3.71 11.49 -5.85
CA ILE A 157 5.00 11.65 -5.16
C ILE A 157 6.01 12.15 -6.19
N VAL A 158 6.60 13.33 -5.94
CA VAL A 158 7.57 13.96 -6.84
C VAL A 158 8.94 13.95 -6.18
N LYS A 159 9.95 13.42 -6.88
CA LYS A 159 11.33 13.38 -6.39
C LYS A 159 12.10 14.57 -6.94
N ASP A 160 11.98 15.71 -6.28
CA ASP A 160 12.64 16.96 -6.68
C ASP A 160 12.77 17.91 -5.47
N SER A 161 13.36 19.08 -5.67
CA SER A 161 13.27 20.20 -4.74
C SER A 161 11.88 20.84 -4.80
N ILE A 162 11.32 21.20 -3.64
CA ILE A 162 10.04 21.93 -3.55
C ILE A 162 10.07 23.26 -4.32
N VAL A 163 11.25 23.87 -4.43
CA VAL A 163 11.49 25.09 -5.22
C VAL A 163 11.33 24.83 -6.71
N ASN A 164 11.84 23.71 -7.21
CA ASN A 164 11.83 23.38 -8.64
C ASN A 164 10.41 23.10 -9.14
N VAL A 165 9.58 22.48 -8.31
CA VAL A 165 8.18 22.19 -8.66
C VAL A 165 7.29 23.43 -8.59
N ALA A 166 7.74 24.55 -7.98
CA ALA A 166 6.88 25.72 -7.76
C ALA A 166 6.26 26.26 -9.06
N LYS A 167 6.92 26.06 -10.21
CA LYS A 167 6.41 26.42 -11.53
C LYS A 167 5.18 25.62 -11.99
N ASP A 168 4.96 24.44 -11.42
CA ASP A 168 3.94 23.48 -11.82
C ASP A 168 2.74 23.45 -10.84
N PHE A 169 2.76 24.30 -9.80
CA PHE A 169 1.75 24.33 -8.73
C PHE A 169 1.36 25.77 -8.37
N ASP A 170 0.08 25.98 -8.08
CA ASP A 170 -0.43 27.28 -7.61
C ASP A 170 0.13 27.62 -6.22
N VAL A 171 0.28 26.60 -5.36
CA VAL A 171 0.77 26.76 -3.99
C VAL A 171 1.86 25.76 -3.69
N ILE A 172 2.92 26.23 -3.03
CA ILE A 172 3.86 25.33 -2.35
C ILE A 172 3.74 25.54 -0.83
N VAL A 173 3.90 24.45 -0.09
CA VAL A 173 3.89 24.49 1.38
C VAL A 173 5.33 24.56 1.89
N ASN A 174 5.55 25.50 2.78
CA ASN A 174 6.80 25.68 3.49
C ASN A 174 6.69 25.13 4.91
N THR A 175 7.61 24.26 5.31
CA THR A 175 7.77 23.81 6.69
C THR A 175 8.88 24.60 7.36
N THR A 176 8.52 25.37 8.39
CA THR A 176 9.40 26.39 8.97
C THR A 176 9.33 26.39 10.49
N SER A 177 10.14 27.24 11.13
CA SER A 177 10.04 27.55 12.55
C SER A 177 9.04 28.68 12.81
N ASN A 178 8.83 29.06 14.07
CA ASN A 178 7.89 30.14 14.41
C ASN A 178 8.18 31.46 13.68
N GLY A 179 9.43 31.73 13.29
CA GLY A 179 9.82 32.93 12.54
C GLY A 179 9.41 32.96 11.06
N ILE A 180 8.74 31.92 10.55
CA ILE A 180 8.26 31.75 9.15
C ILE A 180 9.37 31.60 8.10
N ILE A 181 10.51 32.27 8.28
CA ILE A 181 11.62 32.33 7.33
C ILE A 181 12.90 31.76 7.95
N GLY A 182 13.73 31.11 7.11
CA GLY A 182 15.10 30.69 7.46
C GLY A 182 15.23 29.47 8.38
N GLY A 183 14.13 28.78 8.71
CA GLY A 183 14.18 27.52 9.47
C GLY A 183 14.52 26.33 8.57
N GLY A 184 15.23 25.31 9.10
CA GLY A 184 15.47 24.03 8.41
C GLY A 184 16.02 24.11 6.97
N ALA A 185 16.19 22.96 6.30
CA ALA A 185 16.68 22.96 4.91
C ALA A 185 15.60 23.40 3.91
N CYS A 186 14.35 22.96 4.10
CA CYS A 186 13.22 23.27 3.23
C CYS A 186 12.89 24.78 3.22
N SER A 187 12.72 25.39 4.40
CA SER A 187 12.42 26.83 4.45
C SER A 187 13.61 27.69 4.02
N GLN A 188 14.86 27.27 4.24
CA GLN A 188 16.02 27.98 3.67
C GLN A 188 16.03 27.97 2.14
N ALA A 189 15.74 26.81 1.52
CA ALA A 189 15.65 26.71 0.06
C ALA A 189 14.54 27.60 -0.51
N ILE A 190 13.35 27.55 0.09
CA ILE A 190 12.21 28.41 -0.32
C ILE A 190 12.55 29.89 -0.12
N THR A 191 13.14 30.27 1.01
CA THR A 191 13.51 31.67 1.30
C THR A 191 14.53 32.18 0.29
N GLY A 192 15.59 31.42 0.03
CA GLY A 192 16.63 31.81 -0.91
C GLY A 192 16.11 31.96 -2.34
N ALA A 193 15.14 31.14 -2.74
CA ALA A 193 14.54 31.18 -4.07
C ALA A 193 13.42 32.23 -4.22
N ALA A 194 12.67 32.53 -3.16
CA ALA A 194 11.61 33.56 -3.19
C ALA A 194 12.15 34.98 -3.08
N GLY A 195 13.34 35.16 -2.50
CA GLY A 195 14.03 36.44 -2.46
C GLY A 195 13.42 37.47 -1.49
N GLN A 196 13.79 38.73 -1.69
CA GLN A 196 13.50 39.82 -0.74
C GLN A 196 11.99 40.08 -0.55
N ALA A 197 11.19 39.89 -1.60
CA ALA A 197 9.75 40.11 -1.54
C ALA A 197 9.06 39.25 -0.47
N LEU A 198 9.49 37.99 -0.28
CA LEU A 198 8.99 37.13 0.78
C LEU A 198 9.40 37.66 2.17
N ILE A 199 10.64 38.14 2.31
CA ILE A 199 11.16 38.68 3.57
C ILE A 199 10.38 39.92 3.98
N ASP A 200 10.12 40.82 3.04
CA ASP A 200 9.36 42.05 3.28
C ASP A 200 7.89 41.77 3.65
N ASP A 201 7.26 40.81 2.95
CA ASP A 201 5.88 40.39 3.23
C ASP A 201 5.75 39.76 4.63
N VAL A 202 6.68 38.89 5.01
CA VAL A 202 6.72 38.32 6.37
C VAL A 202 7.01 39.39 7.42
N GLY A 203 7.95 40.30 7.19
CA GLY A 203 8.24 41.38 8.12
C GLY A 203 7.04 42.32 8.34
N THR A 204 6.23 42.51 7.31
CA THR A 204 5.05 43.38 7.35
C THR A 204 3.84 42.69 7.98
N ASN A 205 3.50 41.49 7.50
CA ASN A 205 2.26 40.81 7.85
C ASN A 205 2.39 39.83 9.02
N TYR A 206 3.61 39.39 9.32
CA TYR A 206 3.91 38.43 10.39
C TYR A 206 5.10 38.88 11.26
N PRO A 207 5.09 40.10 11.83
CA PRO A 207 6.22 40.66 12.59
C PRO A 207 6.56 39.84 13.85
N SER A 208 5.60 39.06 14.38
CA SER A 208 5.77 38.16 15.52
C SER A 208 5.91 36.68 15.10
N GLY A 209 6.08 36.41 13.80
CA GLY A 209 6.04 35.08 13.23
C GLY A 209 4.62 34.48 13.17
N ILE A 210 4.54 33.16 13.01
CA ILE A 210 3.25 32.43 12.87
C ILE A 210 2.48 32.32 14.20
N GLY A 211 3.17 32.47 15.33
CA GLY A 211 2.60 32.37 16.68
C GLY A 211 1.86 31.05 16.91
N ASN A 212 0.61 31.13 17.38
CA ASN A 212 -0.26 29.97 17.60
C ASN A 212 -1.14 29.63 16.38
N ALA A 213 -0.98 30.34 15.25
CA ALA A 213 -1.79 30.09 14.07
C ALA A 213 -1.40 28.78 13.39
N ASP A 214 -2.38 28.17 12.70
CA ASP A 214 -2.12 26.94 11.98
C ASP A 214 -1.39 27.13 10.66
N LEU A 215 -1.57 28.28 10.03
CA LEU A 215 -1.13 28.59 8.69
C LEU A 215 -0.84 30.10 8.57
N ALA A 216 0.26 30.45 7.92
CA ALA A 216 0.52 31.79 7.41
C ALA A 216 0.61 31.74 5.87
N ILE A 217 0.11 32.77 5.18
CA ILE A 217 0.04 32.81 3.72
C ILE A 217 0.75 34.07 3.25
N THR A 218 1.72 33.91 2.36
CA THR A 218 2.57 35.00 1.87
C THR A 218 2.63 35.02 0.35
N VAL A 219 3.17 36.11 -0.20
CA VAL A 219 3.55 36.19 -1.62
C VAL A 219 4.62 35.15 -1.97
N ALA A 220 4.65 34.72 -3.23
CA ALA A 220 5.65 33.77 -3.73
C ALA A 220 7.04 34.38 -3.97
N GLY A 221 7.12 35.71 -4.05
CA GLY A 221 8.34 36.41 -4.43
C GLY A 221 8.78 36.02 -5.85
N ASP A 222 10.04 35.63 -6.01
CA ASP A 222 10.61 35.23 -7.31
C ASP A 222 10.22 33.80 -7.75
N LEU A 223 9.49 33.05 -6.90
CA LEU A 223 8.96 31.73 -7.27
C LEU A 223 7.76 31.86 -8.22
N LEU A 224 7.61 30.88 -9.12
CA LEU A 224 6.56 30.86 -10.14
C LEU A 224 5.19 30.36 -9.66
N CYS A 225 5.09 29.89 -8.41
CA CYS A 225 3.79 29.61 -7.78
C CYS A 225 3.07 30.93 -7.44
N LYS A 226 1.79 30.87 -7.10
CA LYS A 226 0.99 32.06 -6.76
C LYS A 226 1.18 32.48 -5.30
N LYS A 227 1.29 31.51 -4.38
CA LYS A 227 1.40 31.73 -2.93
C LYS A 227 2.30 30.70 -2.26
N ILE A 228 2.86 31.07 -1.11
CA ILE A 228 3.56 30.15 -0.20
C ILE A 228 2.74 30.01 1.07
N PHE A 229 2.45 28.77 1.44
CA PHE A 229 1.71 28.43 2.65
C PHE A 229 2.67 27.92 3.71
N HIS A 230 2.79 28.63 4.83
CA HIS A 230 3.76 28.36 5.87
C HIS A 230 3.11 27.65 7.05
N ILE A 231 3.66 26.49 7.41
CA ILE A 231 3.28 25.73 8.58
C ILE A 231 4.48 25.52 9.50
N CYS A 232 4.23 25.53 10.80
CA CYS A 232 5.22 25.21 11.82
C CYS A 232 4.78 23.98 12.61
N CYS A 233 5.70 23.03 12.79
CA CYS A 233 5.48 21.81 13.56
C CYS A 233 6.37 21.81 14.80
N ASN A 234 5.89 21.16 15.86
CA ASN A 234 6.69 20.93 17.05
C ASN A 234 7.56 19.68 16.87
N ALA A 235 8.50 19.44 17.79
CA ALA A 235 9.25 18.19 17.81
C ALA A 235 8.32 16.97 17.91
N TRP A 236 8.76 15.83 17.35
CA TRP A 236 7.91 14.64 17.26
C TRP A 236 7.45 14.16 18.64
N ASN A 237 6.15 13.97 18.76
CA ASN A 237 5.51 13.32 19.89
C ASN A 237 4.41 12.41 19.34
N ILE A 238 4.55 11.11 19.57
CA ILE A 238 3.65 10.09 19.02
C ILE A 238 2.16 10.31 19.39
N GLN A 239 1.87 11.00 20.49
CA GLN A 239 0.49 11.26 20.93
C GLN A 239 -0.15 12.48 20.26
N THR A 240 0.64 13.50 19.92
CA THR A 240 0.13 14.80 19.45
C THR A 240 0.48 15.10 18.01
N SER A 241 1.66 14.67 17.53
CA SER A 241 2.14 14.96 16.18
C SER A 241 1.26 14.39 15.06
N PRO A 242 0.64 13.19 15.17
CA PRO A 242 -0.30 12.73 14.13
C PRO A 242 -1.48 13.68 13.91
N ASN A 243 -2.07 14.18 14.99
CA ASN A 243 -3.16 15.17 14.91
C ASN A 243 -2.66 16.52 14.42
N GLN A 244 -1.50 16.97 14.91
CA GLN A 244 -0.88 18.20 14.43
C GLN A 244 -0.66 18.14 12.91
N LEU A 245 -0.10 17.05 12.40
CA LEU A 245 0.16 16.87 10.97
C LEU A 245 -1.13 16.90 10.15
N ARG A 246 -2.18 16.22 10.62
CA ARG A 246 -3.52 16.28 10.00
C ARG A 246 -4.04 17.71 9.95
N ASP A 247 -4.03 18.40 11.07
CA ASP A 247 -4.62 19.73 11.19
C ASP A 247 -3.87 20.75 10.30
N LYS A 248 -2.53 20.66 10.22
CA LYS A 248 -1.73 21.49 9.30
C LYS A 248 -2.01 21.20 7.83
N ILE A 249 -2.08 19.92 7.43
CA ILE A 249 -2.41 19.54 6.05
C ILE A 249 -3.81 20.04 5.68
N PHE A 250 -4.79 19.83 6.56
CA PHE A 250 -6.17 20.28 6.34
C PHE A 250 -6.26 21.80 6.26
N ALA A 251 -5.53 22.54 7.10
CA ALA A 251 -5.47 23.99 7.02
C ALA A 251 -4.98 24.46 5.65
N CYS A 252 -3.89 23.86 5.13
CA CYS A 252 -3.37 24.18 3.80
C CYS A 252 -4.39 23.86 2.69
N LEU A 253 -5.00 22.67 2.70
CA LEU A 253 -5.96 22.25 1.67
C LEU A 253 -7.22 23.12 1.68
N ASN A 254 -7.74 23.44 2.88
CA ASN A 254 -8.91 24.31 3.04
C ASN A 254 -8.63 25.74 2.57
N ALA A 255 -7.44 26.28 2.88
CA ALA A 255 -7.04 27.61 2.41
C ALA A 255 -6.87 27.63 0.88
N ALA A 256 -6.27 26.59 0.29
CA ALA A 256 -6.09 26.50 -1.15
C ALA A 256 -7.44 26.46 -1.88
N LYS A 257 -8.39 25.68 -1.34
CA LYS A 257 -9.79 25.67 -1.81
C LYS A 257 -10.45 27.04 -1.69
N ALA A 258 -10.31 27.72 -0.55
CA ALA A 258 -10.93 29.01 -0.31
C ALA A 258 -10.42 30.10 -1.28
N GLU A 259 -9.15 30.02 -1.69
CA GLU A 259 -8.55 30.89 -2.71
C GLU A 259 -8.79 30.41 -4.16
N ASN A 260 -9.54 29.32 -4.36
CA ASN A 260 -9.81 28.69 -5.66
C ASN A 260 -8.54 28.24 -6.42
N PHE A 261 -7.49 27.87 -5.71
CA PHE A 261 -6.33 27.22 -6.32
C PHE A 261 -6.66 25.81 -6.78
N LYS A 262 -5.94 25.33 -7.79
CA LYS A 262 -6.12 24.02 -8.41
C LYS A 262 -5.05 23.03 -8.02
N SER A 263 -3.91 23.52 -7.54
CA SER A 263 -2.75 22.67 -7.29
C SER A 263 -1.94 23.09 -6.06
N ILE A 264 -1.53 22.12 -5.25
CA ILE A 264 -0.71 22.35 -4.06
C ILE A 264 0.37 21.26 -3.88
N ALA A 265 1.57 21.67 -3.52
CA ALA A 265 2.70 20.79 -3.26
C ALA A 265 3.16 20.86 -1.79
N PHE A 266 3.26 19.72 -1.12
CA PHE A 266 3.75 19.58 0.25
C PHE A 266 5.16 18.98 0.26
N PRO A 267 6.10 19.45 1.08
CA PRO A 267 7.35 18.74 1.35
C PRO A 267 7.07 17.57 2.30
N ALA A 268 8.04 16.67 2.51
CA ALA A 268 7.98 15.70 3.61
C ALA A 268 8.01 16.40 4.98
N ILE A 269 6.84 16.58 5.60
CA ILE A 269 6.69 17.45 6.77
C ILE A 269 7.39 16.85 8.00
N GLY A 270 8.35 17.59 8.56
CA GLY A 270 9.01 17.27 9.84
C GLY A 270 10.06 16.16 9.78
N THR A 271 10.29 15.51 8.64
CA THR A 271 11.27 14.41 8.51
C THR A 271 12.73 14.87 8.57
N GLY A 272 12.99 16.15 8.32
CA GLY A 272 14.32 16.77 8.41
C GLY A 272 14.72 17.11 9.85
N GLY A 273 14.94 18.39 10.14
CA GLY A 273 15.47 18.86 11.44
C GLY A 273 14.61 18.53 12.68
N LEU A 274 13.34 18.15 12.49
CA LEU A 274 12.45 17.70 13.58
C LEU A 274 12.48 16.17 13.78
N THR A 275 13.16 15.43 12.90
CA THR A 275 13.42 13.99 12.99
C THR A 275 12.17 13.12 13.13
N PHE A 276 11.06 13.51 12.50
CA PHE A 276 9.83 12.71 12.53
C PHE A 276 10.07 11.31 11.93
N PRO A 277 9.44 10.24 12.45
CA PRO A 277 9.56 8.89 11.91
C PRO A 277 9.04 8.83 10.47
N VAL A 278 9.96 8.70 9.53
CA VAL A 278 9.70 8.87 8.10
C VAL A 278 8.59 7.95 7.56
N GLY A 279 8.55 6.68 8.00
CA GLY A 279 7.51 5.73 7.60
C GLY A 279 6.11 6.12 8.10
N GLU A 280 6.01 6.59 9.34
CA GLU A 280 4.74 7.07 9.90
C GLU A 280 4.28 8.35 9.21
N VAL A 281 5.20 9.28 8.91
CA VAL A 281 4.88 10.51 8.17
C VAL A 281 4.38 10.20 6.77
N ALA A 282 5.02 9.26 6.05
CA ALA A 282 4.58 8.86 4.72
C ALA A 282 3.12 8.39 4.73
N GLN A 283 2.80 7.48 5.65
CA GLN A 283 1.44 6.96 5.81
C GLN A 283 0.45 8.06 6.20
N LEU A 284 0.79 8.87 7.21
CA LEU A 284 -0.09 9.94 7.71
C LEU A 284 -0.35 11.01 6.66
N MET A 285 0.67 11.44 5.92
CA MET A 285 0.50 12.48 4.91
C MET A 285 -0.45 12.03 3.79
N ILE A 286 -0.24 10.82 3.25
CA ILE A 286 -1.09 10.31 2.17
C ILE A 286 -2.52 10.05 2.69
N ASN A 287 -2.67 9.41 3.85
CA ASN A 287 -3.98 9.20 4.47
C ASN A 287 -4.73 10.52 4.70
N ASN A 288 -4.06 11.57 5.16
CA ASN A 288 -4.71 12.84 5.43
C ASN A 288 -5.16 13.53 4.13
N VAL A 289 -4.38 13.43 3.05
CA VAL A 289 -4.81 13.93 1.73
C VAL A 289 -6.04 13.16 1.24
N GLU A 290 -6.03 11.83 1.31
CA GLU A 290 -7.17 10.99 0.93
C GLU A 290 -8.42 11.29 1.77
N ASN A 291 -8.28 11.34 3.09
CA ASN A 291 -9.35 11.68 4.02
C ASN A 291 -9.94 13.06 3.76
N TRP A 292 -9.12 14.05 3.40
CA TRP A 292 -9.61 15.36 3.02
C TRP A 292 -10.40 15.30 1.71
N LEU A 293 -9.86 14.64 0.69
CA LEU A 293 -10.51 14.49 -0.61
C LEU A 293 -11.81 13.68 -0.54
N GLU A 294 -11.92 12.71 0.36
CA GLU A 294 -13.16 11.94 0.58
C GLU A 294 -14.32 12.83 1.04
N ASN A 295 -14.00 13.94 1.71
CA ASN A 295 -14.97 14.93 2.17
C ASN A 295 -15.24 16.07 1.16
N GLU A 296 -14.55 16.08 0.01
CA GLU A 296 -14.76 17.06 -1.04
C GLU A 296 -15.88 16.66 -2.03
N PRO A 297 -16.54 17.63 -2.70
CA PRO A 297 -17.38 17.35 -3.85
C PRO A 297 -16.61 16.61 -4.96
N ARG A 298 -17.30 15.85 -5.83
CA ARG A 298 -16.72 15.23 -7.03
C ARG A 298 -17.09 16.04 -8.28
N PRO A 299 -16.11 16.53 -9.09
CA PRO A 299 -14.68 16.51 -8.83
C PRO A 299 -14.29 17.48 -7.71
N SER A 300 -13.17 17.17 -7.04
CA SER A 300 -12.57 18.04 -6.02
C SER A 300 -12.26 19.43 -6.61
N SER A 301 -12.26 20.43 -5.74
CA SER A 301 -11.83 21.79 -6.09
C SER A 301 -10.36 21.84 -6.51
N LEU A 302 -9.53 21.02 -5.87
CA LEU A 302 -8.13 20.78 -6.22
C LEU A 302 -8.05 19.67 -7.28
N GLU A 303 -7.28 19.92 -8.33
CA GLU A 303 -7.03 19.01 -9.44
C GLU A 303 -5.73 18.23 -9.23
N LYS A 304 -4.79 18.79 -8.46
CA LYS A 304 -3.45 18.21 -8.27
C LYS A 304 -2.89 18.46 -6.86
N ILE A 305 -2.50 17.39 -6.17
CA ILE A 305 -1.79 17.44 -4.89
C ILE A 305 -0.50 16.62 -5.02
N ALA A 306 0.64 17.23 -4.68
CA ALA A 306 1.91 16.52 -4.68
C ALA A 306 2.53 16.47 -3.29
N ILE A 307 3.21 15.36 -3.00
CA ILE A 307 4.18 15.28 -1.91
C ILE A 307 5.57 15.21 -2.54
N VAL A 308 6.37 16.23 -2.27
CA VAL A 308 7.67 16.45 -2.88
C VAL A 308 8.76 16.00 -1.92
N ILE A 309 9.55 15.03 -2.36
CA ILE A 309 10.60 14.39 -1.60
C ILE A 309 11.94 14.79 -2.20
N PHE A 310 12.81 15.40 -1.39
CA PHE A 310 14.14 15.78 -1.84
C PHE A 310 14.94 14.52 -2.21
N PRO A 311 15.48 14.40 -3.44
CA PRO A 311 16.14 13.18 -3.91
C PRO A 311 17.35 12.74 -3.06
N GLY A 312 18.01 13.69 -2.39
CA GLY A 312 19.14 13.39 -1.50
C GLY A 312 18.76 12.65 -0.21
N ASP A 313 17.48 12.59 0.15
CA ASP A 313 17.00 11.85 1.33
C ASP A 313 16.42 10.49 0.92
N GLN A 314 17.30 9.51 0.68
CA GLN A 314 16.89 8.19 0.21
C GLN A 314 15.97 7.45 1.20
N LYS A 315 16.10 7.72 2.52
CA LYS A 315 15.21 7.13 3.53
C LYS A 315 13.78 7.63 3.34
N CYS A 316 13.64 8.93 3.10
CA CYS A 316 12.35 9.55 2.78
C CYS A 316 11.79 9.06 1.45
N VAL A 317 12.61 9.02 0.40
CA VAL A 317 12.22 8.49 -0.92
C VAL A 317 11.66 7.08 -0.79
N ASN A 318 12.37 6.16 -0.14
CA ASN A 318 11.94 4.76 -0.01
C ASN A 318 10.63 4.61 0.77
N ALA A 319 10.45 5.39 1.84
CA ALA A 319 9.26 5.31 2.68
C ALA A 319 8.00 5.80 1.94
N PHE A 320 8.08 6.95 1.27
CA PHE A 320 6.96 7.48 0.50
C PHE A 320 6.67 6.65 -0.75
N ASP A 321 7.70 6.15 -1.44
CA ASP A 321 7.52 5.21 -2.54
C ASP A 321 6.77 3.96 -2.09
N ASN A 322 7.20 3.32 -0.98
CA ASN A 322 6.56 2.11 -0.49
C ASN A 322 5.07 2.32 -0.15
N GLU A 323 4.77 3.42 0.55
CA GLU A 323 3.42 3.75 0.97
C GLU A 323 2.51 4.12 -0.21
N TYR A 324 3.02 4.88 -1.17
CA TYR A 324 2.31 5.24 -2.39
C TYR A 324 2.11 4.03 -3.31
N CYS A 325 3.12 3.18 -3.46
CA CYS A 325 3.02 1.93 -4.21
C CYS A 325 1.99 0.99 -3.61
N THR A 326 1.91 0.89 -2.27
CA THR A 326 0.90 0.07 -1.59
C THR A 326 -0.52 0.49 -1.98
N ARG A 327 -0.79 1.80 -2.09
CA ARG A 327 -2.09 2.31 -2.59
C ARG A 327 -2.32 2.02 -4.07
N LEU A 328 -1.29 2.14 -4.89
CA LEU A 328 -1.38 1.75 -6.29
C LEU A 328 -1.75 0.26 -6.42
N LYS A 329 -1.15 -0.63 -5.62
CA LYS A 329 -1.46 -2.06 -5.59
C LYS A 329 -2.93 -2.34 -5.26
N VAL A 330 -3.49 -1.68 -4.25
CA VAL A 330 -4.91 -1.81 -3.89
C VAL A 330 -5.85 -1.44 -5.06
N SER A 331 -5.37 -0.63 -6.02
CA SER A 331 -6.12 -0.24 -7.20
C SER A 331 -5.71 -0.99 -8.49
N LEU A 332 -4.75 -1.91 -8.46
CA LEU A 332 -4.33 -2.64 -9.67
C LEU A 332 -5.41 -3.64 -10.08
N LYS A 333 -5.74 -3.60 -11.38
CA LYS A 333 -6.82 -4.37 -12.00
C LYS A 333 -6.48 -5.85 -11.99
N THR A 334 -7.36 -6.63 -11.39
CA THR A 334 -7.46 -8.06 -11.66
C THR A 334 -7.98 -8.28 -13.07
N VAL A 335 -7.33 -9.16 -13.84
CA VAL A 335 -7.79 -9.59 -15.16
C VAL A 335 -8.26 -11.03 -15.07
N ASN A 336 -9.51 -11.27 -15.47
CA ASN A 336 -10.04 -12.63 -15.55
C ASN A 336 -9.72 -13.23 -16.92
N ILE A 337 -9.10 -14.41 -16.94
CA ILE A 337 -8.85 -15.21 -18.14
C ILE A 337 -9.55 -16.56 -17.95
N GLY A 338 -10.80 -16.65 -18.41
CA GLY A 338 -11.69 -17.77 -18.07
C GLY A 338 -11.90 -17.85 -16.55
N LYS A 339 -11.49 -18.97 -15.92
CA LYS A 339 -11.53 -19.14 -14.45
C LYS A 339 -10.28 -18.60 -13.73
N LEU A 340 -9.23 -18.26 -14.46
CA LEU A 340 -8.00 -17.72 -13.87
C LEU A 340 -8.20 -16.25 -13.54
N VAL A 341 -7.67 -15.87 -12.38
CA VAL A 341 -7.68 -14.51 -11.86
C VAL A 341 -6.22 -14.05 -11.84
N VAL A 342 -5.86 -13.16 -12.76
CA VAL A 342 -4.49 -12.64 -12.88
C VAL A 342 -4.42 -11.29 -12.20
N GLU A 343 -3.58 -11.19 -11.18
CA GLU A 343 -3.27 -9.94 -10.48
C GLU A 343 -1.89 -9.44 -10.90
N ILE A 344 -1.80 -8.14 -11.24
CA ILE A 344 -0.50 -7.49 -11.48
C ILE A 344 -0.02 -6.92 -10.16
N VAL A 345 0.98 -7.57 -9.55
CA VAL A 345 1.54 -7.14 -8.27
C VAL A 345 2.89 -6.47 -8.50
N ARG A 346 3.03 -5.21 -8.07
CA ARG A 346 4.35 -4.55 -7.98
C ARG A 346 4.95 -4.85 -6.61
N GLY A 347 5.95 -5.71 -6.50
CA GLY A 347 6.46 -6.12 -5.18
C GLY A 347 7.82 -6.78 -5.22
N ASP A 348 8.27 -7.22 -4.04
CA ASP A 348 9.40 -8.13 -3.90
C ASP A 348 8.85 -9.56 -3.91
N LEU A 349 9.23 -10.34 -4.92
CA LEU A 349 8.72 -11.70 -5.12
C LEU A 349 8.99 -12.62 -3.91
N THR A 350 10.03 -12.34 -3.12
CA THR A 350 10.35 -13.11 -1.90
C THR A 350 9.36 -12.88 -0.75
N GLN A 351 8.50 -11.86 -0.84
CA GLN A 351 7.53 -11.47 0.17
C GLN A 351 6.09 -11.84 -0.21
N GLU A 352 5.88 -12.40 -1.40
CA GLU A 352 4.60 -12.92 -1.86
C GLU A 352 4.25 -14.20 -1.09
N ALA A 353 2.97 -14.38 -0.80
CA ALA A 353 2.46 -15.45 0.06
C ALA A 353 1.59 -16.45 -0.74
N THR A 354 1.92 -16.64 -2.02
CA THR A 354 1.30 -17.67 -2.86
C THR A 354 1.86 -19.05 -2.50
N ASP A 355 1.14 -20.12 -2.83
CA ASP A 355 1.58 -21.50 -2.65
C ASP A 355 2.96 -21.72 -3.27
N VAL A 356 3.16 -21.22 -4.49
CA VAL A 356 4.44 -21.30 -5.21
C VAL A 356 4.90 -19.94 -5.76
N VAL A 357 6.22 -19.75 -5.77
CA VAL A 357 6.91 -18.60 -6.36
C VAL A 357 7.91 -19.06 -7.41
N VAL A 358 7.98 -18.38 -8.55
CA VAL A 358 8.87 -18.75 -9.65
C VAL A 358 10.21 -18.04 -9.54
N CYS A 359 11.29 -18.83 -9.50
CA CYS A 359 12.66 -18.35 -9.51
C CYS A 359 13.33 -18.72 -10.84
N PRO A 360 13.53 -17.76 -11.78
CA PRO A 360 14.29 -18.03 -12.99
C PRO A 360 15.78 -18.19 -12.67
N THR A 361 16.42 -19.16 -13.31
CA THR A 361 17.80 -19.59 -13.04
C THR A 361 18.44 -20.18 -14.30
N ASP A 362 19.74 -20.47 -14.28
CA ASP A 362 20.40 -21.16 -15.38
C ASP A 362 20.35 -22.71 -15.25
N ALA A 363 20.82 -23.42 -16.28
CA ALA A 363 20.87 -24.88 -16.30
C ALA A 363 21.71 -25.49 -15.17
N GLU A 364 22.65 -24.72 -14.60
CA GLU A 364 23.47 -25.15 -13.48
C GLU A 364 22.82 -24.81 -12.12
N LEU A 365 21.60 -24.26 -12.14
CA LEU A 365 20.89 -23.72 -10.99
C LEU A 365 21.77 -22.75 -10.18
N ASN A 366 22.58 -21.94 -10.87
CA ASN A 366 23.47 -20.99 -10.23
C ASN A 366 22.66 -19.94 -9.48
N LEU A 367 22.69 -20.05 -8.16
CA LEU A 367 21.93 -19.21 -7.24
C LEU A 367 22.41 -17.75 -7.21
N GLY A 368 23.55 -17.46 -7.85
CA GLY A 368 24.04 -16.11 -8.13
C GLY A 368 23.50 -15.50 -9.43
N TYR A 369 22.80 -16.27 -10.26
CA TYR A 369 22.38 -15.92 -11.60
C TYR A 369 21.19 -14.95 -11.60
N GLY A 370 21.46 -13.70 -11.95
CA GLY A 370 20.43 -12.66 -12.00
C GLY A 370 20.00 -12.11 -10.64
N GLN A 371 19.28 -11.00 -10.67
CA GLN A 371 18.88 -10.29 -9.43
C GLN A 371 17.80 -11.04 -8.66
N VAL A 372 16.86 -11.68 -9.37
CA VAL A 372 15.76 -12.43 -8.76
C VAL A 372 16.31 -13.63 -8.00
N CYS A 373 17.12 -14.49 -8.63
CA CYS A 373 17.69 -15.68 -7.96
C CYS A 373 18.53 -15.32 -6.73
N ARG A 374 19.30 -14.22 -6.79
CA ARG A 374 20.04 -13.72 -5.61
C ARG A 374 19.12 -13.29 -4.47
N ALA A 375 17.97 -12.68 -4.76
CA ALA A 375 16.99 -12.32 -3.74
C ALA A 375 16.41 -13.58 -3.07
N PHE A 376 16.08 -14.61 -3.85
CA PHE A 376 15.65 -15.91 -3.33
C PHE A 376 16.72 -16.57 -2.46
N THR A 377 17.96 -16.60 -2.93
CA THR A 377 19.11 -17.11 -2.17
C THR A 377 19.25 -16.42 -0.81
N ALA A 378 19.11 -15.10 -0.78
CA ALA A 378 19.17 -14.32 0.45
C ALA A 378 17.98 -14.58 1.40
N ALA A 379 16.79 -14.88 0.86
CA ALA A 379 15.58 -15.12 1.63
C ALA A 379 15.44 -16.58 2.11
N ALA A 380 15.78 -17.55 1.27
CA ALA A 380 15.68 -18.99 1.54
C ALA A 380 16.73 -19.48 2.56
N GLY A 381 17.90 -18.83 2.60
CA GLY A 381 19.01 -19.24 3.46
C GLY A 381 19.76 -20.47 2.94
N ARG A 382 21.00 -20.69 3.42
CA ARG A 382 21.94 -21.68 2.84
C ARG A 382 21.44 -23.13 2.85
N ASN A 383 20.70 -23.55 3.88
CA ASN A 383 20.32 -24.96 4.05
C ASN A 383 19.28 -25.43 3.00
N VAL A 384 18.41 -24.54 2.54
CA VAL A 384 17.43 -24.86 1.48
C VAL A 384 18.14 -25.06 0.13
N LEU A 385 19.26 -24.36 -0.05
CA LEU A 385 20.06 -24.39 -1.27
C LEU A 385 20.92 -25.67 -1.38
N GLU A 386 21.37 -26.23 -0.25
CA GLU A 386 22.08 -27.52 -0.23
C GLU A 386 21.17 -28.69 -0.63
N ASN A 387 19.89 -28.65 -0.24
CA ASN A 387 18.91 -29.66 -0.63
C ASN A 387 18.59 -29.64 -2.13
N LEU A 388 18.63 -28.45 -2.75
CA LEU A 388 18.44 -28.29 -4.20
C LEU A 388 19.57 -28.98 -4.97
N VAL A 389 20.83 -28.72 -4.60
CA VAL A 389 22.02 -29.35 -5.22
C VAL A 389 21.98 -30.88 -5.07
N TYR A 390 21.48 -31.39 -3.94
CA TYR A 390 21.33 -32.83 -3.72
C TYR A 390 20.24 -33.46 -4.61
N ALA A 391 19.09 -32.80 -4.74
CA ALA A 391 18.00 -33.25 -5.62
C ALA A 391 18.44 -33.31 -7.10
N MET A 392 19.30 -32.37 -7.53
CA MET A 392 19.81 -32.30 -8.90
C MET A 392 20.76 -33.45 -9.28
N GLN A 393 21.54 -33.99 -8.35
CA GLN A 393 22.46 -35.11 -8.64
C GLN A 393 21.75 -36.38 -9.12
N HIS A 394 20.41 -36.40 -9.07
CA HIS A 394 19.58 -37.55 -9.39
C HIS A 394 18.54 -37.27 -10.49
N ASN A 395 18.49 -36.06 -11.09
CA ASN A 395 17.44 -35.69 -12.07
C ASN A 395 17.91 -34.64 -13.10
N GLU A 396 18.72 -35.05 -14.10
CA GLU A 396 19.38 -34.15 -15.07
C GLU A 396 18.49 -33.63 -16.23
N GLU A 397 17.25 -34.11 -16.39
CA GLU A 397 16.45 -33.86 -17.61
C GLU A 397 15.31 -32.83 -17.47
N ASP A 398 14.99 -32.35 -16.26
CA ASP A 398 13.84 -31.47 -16.06
C ASP A 398 14.18 -29.97 -16.17
N ASN A 399 13.43 -29.21 -16.99
CA ASN A 399 13.58 -27.76 -17.12
C ASN A 399 13.02 -26.97 -15.92
N ILE A 400 12.28 -27.64 -15.05
CA ILE A 400 11.55 -27.06 -13.93
C ILE A 400 11.74 -27.95 -12.70
N HIS A 401 12.16 -27.34 -11.58
CA HIS A 401 12.33 -28.05 -10.31
C HIS A 401 11.50 -27.40 -9.20
N ILE A 402 10.74 -28.21 -8.48
CA ILE A 402 9.98 -27.77 -7.30
C ILE A 402 10.81 -28.03 -6.05
N LEU A 403 10.90 -27.03 -5.18
CA LEU A 403 11.52 -27.15 -3.87
C LEU A 403 10.54 -26.74 -2.78
N ASP A 404 10.33 -27.63 -1.81
CA ASP A 404 9.55 -27.35 -0.61
C ASP A 404 10.34 -26.46 0.36
N VAL A 405 9.69 -25.41 0.83
CA VAL A 405 10.26 -24.42 1.73
C VAL A 405 9.86 -24.75 3.17
N ASN A 406 10.84 -25.18 3.98
CA ASN A 406 10.62 -25.50 5.39
C ASN A 406 10.61 -24.24 6.29
N GLN A 407 10.20 -24.37 7.56
CA GLN A 407 9.95 -23.30 8.56
C GLN A 407 11.16 -22.40 8.94
N HIS A 408 12.30 -22.51 8.26
CA HIS A 408 13.53 -21.78 8.58
C HIS A 408 13.97 -20.77 7.50
N THR A 409 13.05 -20.33 6.65
CA THR A 409 13.31 -19.30 5.63
C THR A 409 12.59 -17.99 5.93
N LYS A 410 12.96 -16.93 5.20
CA LYS A 410 12.24 -15.65 5.17
C LYS A 410 11.21 -15.56 4.03
N LEU A 411 11.07 -16.63 3.25
CA LEU A 411 10.04 -16.71 2.20
C LEU A 411 8.69 -16.98 2.86
N LYS A 412 7.62 -16.41 2.30
CA LYS A 412 6.26 -16.66 2.78
C LYS A 412 5.55 -17.76 2.01
N SER A 413 5.96 -18.00 0.76
CA SER A 413 5.49 -19.12 -0.04
C SER A 413 5.98 -20.47 0.47
N ASN A 414 5.16 -21.49 0.24
CA ASN A 414 5.44 -22.86 0.66
C ASN A 414 6.41 -23.59 -0.29
N HIS A 415 6.45 -23.18 -1.56
CA HIS A 415 7.25 -23.83 -2.59
C HIS A 415 7.98 -22.81 -3.47
N ILE A 416 9.14 -23.20 -4.01
CA ILE A 416 9.85 -22.46 -5.06
C ILE A 416 9.86 -23.31 -6.32
N LEU A 417 9.45 -22.73 -7.44
CA LEU A 417 9.58 -23.31 -8.76
C LEU A 417 10.82 -22.72 -9.44
N PHE A 418 11.91 -23.47 -9.47
CA PHE A 418 13.10 -23.09 -10.22
C PHE A 418 12.90 -23.40 -11.70
N VAL A 419 13.03 -22.38 -12.54
CA VAL A 419 12.81 -22.50 -13.99
C VAL A 419 14.10 -22.19 -14.71
N ASN A 420 14.59 -23.17 -15.47
CA ASN A 420 15.76 -22.99 -16.31
C ASN A 420 15.42 -22.07 -17.51
N VAL A 421 16.14 -20.96 -17.60
CA VAL A 421 16.00 -19.97 -18.68
C VAL A 421 17.18 -19.95 -19.65
N THR A 422 18.12 -20.90 -19.57
CA THR A 422 19.19 -21.00 -20.57
C THR A 422 18.70 -21.63 -21.87
N HIS A 423 19.45 -21.39 -22.95
CA HIS A 423 19.22 -21.97 -24.28
C HIS A 423 17.85 -21.62 -24.90
N LYS A 424 17.26 -20.50 -24.51
CA LYS A 424 16.07 -19.93 -25.16
C LYS A 424 16.50 -19.04 -26.32
N GLU A 425 16.39 -19.52 -27.54
CA GLU A 425 16.89 -18.83 -28.75
C GLU A 425 15.76 -18.14 -29.52
N CYS A 426 14.54 -18.68 -29.43
CA CYS A 426 13.38 -18.16 -30.14
C CYS A 426 12.14 -18.01 -29.23
N ASN A 427 11.13 -17.30 -29.73
CA ASN A 427 9.88 -17.07 -28.99
C ASN A 427 9.15 -18.37 -28.62
N ASP A 428 9.27 -19.41 -29.45
CA ASP A 428 8.61 -20.70 -29.18
C ASP A 428 9.21 -21.40 -27.96
N ASP A 429 10.53 -21.27 -27.74
CA ASP A 429 11.20 -21.81 -26.55
C ASP A 429 10.71 -21.15 -25.25
N TRP A 430 10.40 -19.85 -25.33
CA TRP A 430 9.86 -19.04 -24.23
C TRP A 430 8.39 -19.39 -23.96
N LEU A 431 7.58 -19.51 -25.01
CA LEU A 431 6.18 -19.92 -24.88
C LEU A 431 6.06 -21.33 -24.28
N SER A 432 6.87 -22.28 -24.77
CA SER A 432 6.92 -23.63 -24.21
C SER A 432 7.27 -23.61 -22.72
N MET A 433 8.23 -22.79 -22.31
CA MET A 433 8.59 -22.66 -20.89
C MET A 433 7.42 -22.14 -20.05
N PHE A 434 6.67 -21.14 -20.51
CA PHE A 434 5.50 -20.66 -19.77
C PHE A 434 4.38 -21.72 -19.71
N ASP A 435 4.18 -22.47 -20.79
CA ASP A 435 3.23 -23.60 -20.81
C ASP A 435 3.65 -24.70 -19.81
N ASP A 436 4.94 -25.04 -19.76
CA ASP A 436 5.50 -26.02 -18.83
C ASP A 436 5.28 -25.57 -17.38
N ILE A 437 5.53 -24.28 -17.06
CA ILE A 437 5.26 -23.70 -15.73
C ILE A 437 3.80 -23.91 -15.33
N MET A 438 2.87 -23.53 -16.21
CA MET A 438 1.44 -23.63 -15.90
C MET A 438 0.99 -25.08 -15.73
N THR A 439 1.54 -25.98 -16.54
CA THR A 439 1.27 -27.42 -16.46
C THR A 439 1.80 -28.02 -15.16
N THR A 440 3.07 -27.74 -14.82
CA THR A 440 3.68 -28.20 -13.57
C THR A 440 2.92 -27.73 -12.33
N VAL A 441 2.46 -26.48 -12.34
CA VAL A 441 1.66 -25.90 -11.24
C VAL A 441 0.33 -26.60 -11.10
N ASN A 442 -0.33 -26.90 -12.21
CA ASN A 442 -1.60 -27.62 -12.23
C ASN A 442 -1.46 -29.06 -11.74
N ASP A 443 -0.45 -29.78 -12.23
CA ASP A 443 -0.20 -31.18 -11.86
C ASP A 443 0.25 -31.34 -10.40
N SER A 444 0.72 -30.25 -9.78
CA SER A 444 1.12 -30.19 -8.37
C SER A 444 0.01 -29.75 -7.42
N ASP A 445 -1.22 -29.52 -7.91
CA ASP A 445 -2.38 -29.07 -7.13
C ASP A 445 -2.17 -27.73 -6.36
N PHE A 446 -1.30 -26.84 -6.84
CA PHE A 446 -1.13 -25.51 -6.23
C PHE A 446 -2.30 -24.58 -6.57
N LYS A 447 -2.71 -23.73 -5.60
CA LYS A 447 -3.88 -22.85 -5.77
C LYS A 447 -3.56 -21.52 -6.43
N ASP A 448 -2.35 -21.01 -6.21
CA ASP A 448 -1.89 -19.76 -6.77
C ASP A 448 -0.36 -19.75 -6.98
N ILE A 449 0.08 -18.89 -7.90
CA ILE A 449 1.47 -18.77 -8.33
C ILE A 449 1.84 -17.30 -8.47
N SER A 450 2.99 -16.93 -7.93
CA SER A 450 3.62 -15.63 -8.19
C SER A 450 4.83 -15.81 -9.10
N MET A 451 4.84 -15.12 -10.24
CA MET A 451 5.96 -15.19 -11.20
C MET A 451 6.45 -13.80 -11.61
N PRO A 452 7.77 -13.62 -11.81
CA PRO A 452 8.32 -12.35 -12.29
C PRO A 452 8.15 -12.24 -13.81
N LEU A 453 8.53 -11.09 -14.39
CA LEU A 453 8.71 -10.95 -15.84
C LEU A 453 9.98 -11.67 -16.29
N ILE A 454 9.91 -13.00 -16.40
CA ILE A 454 11.03 -13.86 -16.79
C ILE A 454 11.52 -13.45 -18.18
N GLY A 455 12.82 -13.14 -18.29
CA GLY A 455 13.45 -12.68 -19.55
C GLY A 455 13.63 -11.16 -19.68
N ALA A 456 12.85 -10.35 -18.95
CA ALA A 456 12.93 -8.87 -19.04
C ALA A 456 14.12 -8.24 -18.29
N GLY A 457 14.95 -9.06 -17.64
CA GLY A 457 16.15 -8.63 -16.92
C GLY A 457 17.41 -8.76 -17.77
N ASN A 458 18.38 -9.54 -17.29
CA ASN A 458 19.69 -9.72 -17.94
C ASN A 458 19.63 -10.34 -19.34
N LEU A 459 18.49 -10.93 -19.73
CA LEU A 459 18.28 -11.56 -21.04
C LEU A 459 17.74 -10.57 -22.09
N GLY A 460 17.43 -9.33 -21.70
CA GLY A 460 17.21 -8.22 -22.63
C GLY A 460 15.88 -8.23 -23.38
N MET A 461 14.93 -9.10 -23.03
CA MET A 461 13.60 -9.10 -23.64
C MET A 461 12.83 -7.84 -23.26
N LYS A 462 12.02 -7.30 -24.17
CA LYS A 462 11.18 -6.15 -23.84
C LYS A 462 10.05 -6.60 -22.92
N PRO A 463 9.72 -5.85 -21.85
CA PRO A 463 8.65 -6.22 -20.92
C PRO A 463 7.31 -6.53 -21.60
N GLY A 464 6.92 -5.75 -22.62
CA GLY A 464 5.67 -5.98 -23.35
C GLY A 464 5.63 -7.29 -24.13
N GLU A 465 6.77 -7.79 -24.61
CA GLU A 465 6.87 -9.08 -25.32
C GLU A 465 6.71 -10.23 -24.34
N VAL A 466 7.38 -10.16 -23.18
CA VAL A 466 7.26 -11.14 -22.10
C VAL A 466 5.82 -11.22 -21.59
N ILE A 467 5.20 -10.07 -21.31
CA ILE A 467 3.79 -10.00 -20.89
C ILE A 467 2.88 -10.66 -21.93
N GLY A 468 3.11 -10.39 -23.22
CA GLY A 468 2.36 -11.01 -24.31
C GLY A 468 2.44 -12.53 -24.30
N MET A 469 3.64 -13.10 -24.08
CA MET A 469 3.84 -14.55 -24.00
C MET A 469 3.19 -15.17 -22.77
N MET A 470 3.34 -14.55 -21.60
CA MET A 470 2.68 -15.01 -20.36
C MET A 470 1.16 -15.06 -20.53
N PHE A 471 0.56 -14.01 -21.09
CA PHE A 471 -0.90 -13.99 -21.31
C PHE A 471 -1.37 -15.03 -22.33
N GLN A 472 -0.55 -15.35 -23.35
CA GLN A 472 -0.85 -16.44 -24.27
C GLN A 472 -0.87 -17.80 -23.55
N ALA A 473 0.15 -18.08 -22.72
CA ALA A 473 0.19 -19.30 -21.91
C ALA A 473 -1.00 -19.39 -20.94
N PHE A 474 -1.36 -18.28 -20.27
CA PHE A 474 -2.53 -18.24 -19.38
C PHE A 474 -3.84 -18.49 -20.12
N GLN A 475 -4.00 -17.95 -21.34
CA GLN A 475 -5.17 -18.20 -22.18
C GLN A 475 -5.26 -19.66 -22.59
N LYS A 476 -4.14 -20.25 -23.05
CA LYS A 476 -4.06 -21.67 -23.41
C LYS A 476 -4.40 -22.57 -22.22
N PHE A 477 -3.75 -22.34 -21.10
CA PHE A 477 -4.00 -23.06 -19.85
C PHE A 477 -5.48 -22.96 -19.43
N SER A 478 -6.08 -21.76 -19.49
CA SER A 478 -7.49 -21.59 -19.16
C SER A 478 -8.44 -22.37 -20.09
N ILE A 479 -8.07 -22.58 -21.36
CA ILE A 479 -8.85 -23.41 -22.30
C ILE A 479 -8.74 -24.89 -21.92
N ASP A 480 -7.52 -25.36 -21.64
CA ASP A 480 -7.24 -26.78 -21.36
C ASP A 480 -8.00 -27.30 -20.12
N ILE A 481 -8.16 -26.48 -19.09
CA ILE A 481 -8.90 -26.86 -17.87
C ILE A 481 -10.44 -26.76 -18.06
N ASN A 482 -10.91 -26.03 -19.09
CA ASN A 482 -12.34 -25.73 -19.27
C ASN A 482 -13.02 -26.44 -20.45
N GLY A 483 -12.27 -27.01 -21.39
CA GLY A 483 -12.84 -27.81 -22.49
C GLY A 483 -13.70 -27.05 -23.50
N GLU A 484 -13.63 -25.71 -23.58
CA GLU A 484 -14.39 -24.89 -24.54
C GLU A 484 -13.49 -24.08 -25.50
N PRO A 485 -13.84 -23.97 -26.81
CA PRO A 485 -13.06 -23.19 -27.78
C PRO A 485 -13.41 -21.68 -27.78
N SER A 486 -12.36 -20.87 -27.58
CA SER A 486 -12.04 -19.47 -27.97
C SER A 486 -13.10 -18.64 -28.75
N LEU A 487 -13.37 -17.34 -28.48
CA LEU A 487 -12.60 -16.11 -28.88
C LEU A 487 -13.42 -14.79 -28.63
N PRO A 488 -12.84 -13.54 -28.59
CA PRO A 488 -11.86 -13.01 -29.55
C PRO A 488 -10.53 -12.45 -29.03
N ILE A 489 -9.56 -12.65 -29.92
CA ILE A 489 -8.17 -12.22 -29.99
C ILE A 489 -8.12 -10.69 -30.04
N PHE A 490 -7.32 -10.06 -29.17
CA PHE A 490 -6.77 -8.75 -29.50
C PHE A 490 -5.74 -8.94 -30.61
N ARG A 491 -6.20 -8.89 -31.87
CA ARG A 491 -5.31 -8.77 -33.02
C ARG A 491 -4.55 -7.45 -32.86
N ARG A 492 -3.23 -7.56 -32.75
CA ARG A 492 -2.28 -6.49 -33.08
C ARG A 492 -2.69 -5.94 -34.46
N ARG A 493 -3.16 -4.69 -34.52
CA ARG A 493 -3.19 -3.95 -35.79
C ARG A 493 -1.77 -3.44 -36.03
N GLU A 494 -0.97 -4.23 -36.73
CA GLU A 494 0.01 -3.67 -37.64
C GLU A 494 -0.65 -3.60 -39.03
N THR A 495 -0.68 -2.41 -39.62
CA THR A 495 -0.73 -2.25 -41.08
C THR A 495 -0.15 -0.88 -41.45
N TYR A 496 1.10 -0.94 -41.89
CA TYR A 496 1.77 -0.23 -43.00
C TYR A 496 1.38 1.22 -43.37
N ASN A 497 2.44 2.03 -43.48
CA ASN A 497 2.57 3.25 -44.30
C ASN A 497 1.84 3.19 -45.63
N VAL A 498 1.05 4.22 -45.94
CA VAL A 498 1.01 4.90 -47.25
C VAL A 498 0.53 6.35 -47.03
N GLY A 499 1.32 7.35 -47.39
CA GLY A 499 0.93 8.78 -47.46
C GLY A 499 1.84 9.72 -46.71
#